data_AF-E4ZKC8-F1
#
_entry.id   AF-E4ZKC8-F1
#
_cell.length_a   1.000
_cell.length_b   1.000
_cell.length_c   1.000
_cell.angle_alpha   90.00
_cell.angle_beta   90.00
_cell.angle_gamma   90.00
#
_symmetry.space_group_name_H-M   'P 1'
#
loop_
_entity.id
_entity.type
_entity.pdbx_description
1 polymer ?
#
loop_
_entity_poly.entity_id
_entity_poly.type
_entity_poly.pdbx_seq_one_letter_code
_entity_poly.pdbx_strand_id
1 'polypeptide(L)'
;MAIQKIVVIGSTNVHHVTPEFTPSSLVQAFAGQDLPINTMFGGDIDMQMHIIDAAAATGVTRFMPHQFGHKHIEQRDPKECSQVRRTVQALPFMVSAQNHLRYLACKRVGRAVACIIEHWDELKITTSTPAVPLHQPTCRECTVGNYDVEECTRKGEARTAKGFPDSGMFLLDRSILYDELLNASGPFISKSANRVLGLSAESVNEIVQNASHDPNHHGKPGCGCSA
;
A
#
# COMPACT_ATOMS: atom_id res chain seq x y z
N MET A 1 19.19 6.64 -8.12
CA MET A 1 18.22 6.81 -9.22
C MET A 1 17.50 5.48 -9.37
N ALA A 2 16.23 5.39 -8.96
CA ALA A 2 15.46 4.14 -9.05
C ALA A 2 15.05 3.94 -10.51
N ILE A 3 15.33 2.76 -11.08
CA ILE A 3 14.88 2.41 -12.43
C ILE A 3 13.38 2.16 -12.34
N GLN A 4 12.58 3.12 -12.79
CA GLN A 4 11.13 2.94 -12.95
C GLN A 4 10.90 2.17 -14.25
N LYS A 5 10.29 0.99 -14.15
CA LYS A 5 9.94 0.14 -15.30
C LYS A 5 8.43 0.13 -15.46
N ILE A 6 7.94 0.31 -16.68
CA ILE A 6 6.57 -0.02 -17.03
C ILE A 6 6.54 -1.49 -17.41
N VAL A 7 5.67 -2.27 -16.76
CA VAL A 7 5.47 -3.68 -17.08
C VAL A 7 4.23 -3.80 -17.94
N VAL A 8 4.42 -4.24 -19.18
CA VAL A 8 3.33 -4.61 -20.09
C VAL A 8 3.14 -6.13 -20.01
N ILE A 9 1.93 -6.56 -19.67
CA ILE A 9 1.60 -7.99 -19.52
C ILE A 9 0.81 -8.46 -20.76
N GLY A 10 1.51 -9.13 -21.68
CA GLY A 10 0.90 -10.04 -22.65
C GLY A 10 0.85 -11.48 -22.10
N SER A 11 0.10 -12.38 -22.73
CA SER A 11 -0.34 -13.68 -22.18
C SER A 11 0.73 -14.70 -21.74
N THR A 12 2.03 -14.38 -21.80
CA THR A 12 3.14 -15.08 -21.08
C THR A 12 4.48 -14.35 -21.22
N ASN A 13 4.59 -13.35 -22.09
CA ASN A 13 5.84 -12.63 -22.37
C ASN A 13 5.83 -11.25 -21.70
N VAL A 14 6.76 -11.04 -20.75
CA VAL A 14 6.98 -9.73 -20.15
C VAL A 14 7.91 -8.92 -21.05
N HIS A 15 7.37 -7.83 -21.61
CA HIS A 15 8.18 -6.87 -22.36
C HIS A 15 8.57 -5.71 -21.47
N HIS A 16 9.89 -5.53 -21.30
CA HIS A 16 10.42 -4.40 -20.54
C HIS A 16 10.53 -3.17 -21.43
N VAL A 17 9.82 -2.10 -21.03
CA VAL A 17 9.94 -0.78 -21.65
C VAL A 17 10.52 0.19 -20.60
N THR A 18 11.55 0.93 -20.99
CA THR A 18 12.17 1.96 -20.15
C THR A 18 11.84 3.32 -20.76
N PRO A 19 10.70 3.94 -20.40
CA PRO A 19 10.36 5.26 -20.91
C PRO A 19 11.22 6.32 -20.23
N GLU A 20 11.41 7.45 -20.91
CA GLU A 20 12.03 8.64 -20.33
C GLU A 20 11.06 9.45 -19.47
N PHE A 21 9.82 8.95 -19.30
CA PHE A 21 8.72 9.64 -18.62
C PHE A 21 8.37 11.01 -19.21
N THR A 22 8.76 11.24 -20.47
CA THR A 22 8.26 12.37 -21.28
C THR A 22 6.87 12.02 -21.83
N PRO A 23 6.01 13.02 -22.11
CA PRO A 23 4.67 12.76 -22.64
C PRO A 23 4.66 11.85 -23.89
N SER A 24 5.55 12.09 -24.85
CA SER A 24 5.64 11.29 -26.08
C SER A 24 6.11 9.86 -25.80
N SER A 25 7.07 9.66 -24.88
CA SER A 25 7.55 8.32 -24.52
C SER A 25 6.46 7.49 -23.83
N LEU A 26 5.62 8.12 -22.99
CA LEU A 26 4.50 7.47 -22.31
C LEU A 26 3.40 7.10 -23.29
N VAL A 27 3.04 8.01 -24.22
CA VAL A 27 2.08 7.73 -25.29
C VAL A 27 2.56 6.56 -26.15
N GLN A 28 3.84 6.52 -26.51
CA GLN A 28 4.40 5.40 -27.27
C GLN A 28 4.36 4.10 -26.46
N ALA A 29 4.64 4.15 -25.15
CA ALA A 29 4.61 2.97 -24.27
C ALA A 29 3.18 2.43 -24.05
N PHE A 30 2.16 3.29 -24.08
CA PHE A 30 0.76 2.90 -23.91
C PHE A 30 0.04 2.56 -25.22
N ALA A 31 0.61 2.91 -26.37
CA ALA A 31 0.02 2.59 -27.67
C ALA A 31 -0.21 1.08 -27.81
N GLY A 32 -1.45 0.70 -28.14
CA GLY A 32 -1.86 -0.70 -28.31
C GLY A 32 -2.01 -1.50 -27.01
N GLN A 33 -1.96 -0.84 -25.84
CA GLN A 33 -2.19 -1.49 -24.55
C GLN A 33 -3.66 -1.38 -24.11
N ASP A 34 -4.19 -2.44 -23.52
CA ASP A 34 -5.59 -2.46 -23.05
C ASP A 34 -5.76 -1.83 -21.67
N LEU A 35 -4.78 -2.05 -20.78
CA LEU A 35 -4.82 -1.65 -19.38
C LEU A 35 -3.42 -1.30 -18.86
N PRO A 36 -3.04 -0.02 -18.84
CA PRO A 36 -1.88 0.43 -18.10
C PRO A 36 -2.15 0.43 -16.59
N ILE A 37 -1.19 -0.08 -15.82
CA ILE A 37 -1.23 -0.12 -14.35
C ILE A 37 -0.07 0.70 -13.80
N ASN A 38 -0.36 1.79 -13.09
CA ASN A 38 0.64 2.63 -12.46
C ASN A 38 0.95 2.14 -11.03
N THR A 39 2.13 1.58 -10.83
CA THR A 39 2.61 1.15 -9.50
C THR A 39 3.66 2.09 -8.90
N MET A 40 3.87 3.28 -9.48
CA MET A 40 4.91 4.19 -9.00
C MET A 40 4.58 4.74 -7.62
N PHE A 41 5.43 4.39 -6.65
CA PHE A 41 5.40 4.96 -5.30
C PHE A 41 6.24 6.24 -5.23
N GLY A 42 5.75 7.26 -4.51
CA GLY A 42 6.53 8.46 -4.19
C GLY A 42 6.79 9.42 -5.36
N GLY A 43 5.91 9.48 -6.35
CA GLY A 43 5.96 10.47 -7.43
C GLY A 43 5.22 11.76 -7.09
N ASP A 44 5.63 12.86 -7.72
CA ASP A 44 4.89 14.13 -7.69
C ASP A 44 3.52 13.97 -8.38
N ILE A 45 2.53 14.75 -7.94
CA ILE A 45 1.18 14.77 -8.49
C ILE A 45 1.25 15.06 -9.99
N ASP A 46 2.12 15.98 -10.41
CA ASP A 46 2.32 16.34 -11.81
C ASP A 46 2.75 15.14 -12.67
N MET A 47 3.62 14.28 -12.14
CA MET A 47 4.03 13.06 -12.84
C MET A 47 2.87 12.06 -12.97
N GLN A 48 2.03 11.92 -11.95
CA GLN A 48 0.84 11.07 -12.04
C GLN A 48 -0.15 11.60 -13.08
N MET A 49 -0.34 12.93 -13.14
CA MET A 49 -1.19 13.59 -14.13
C MET A 49 -0.66 13.35 -15.55
N HIS A 50 0.64 13.47 -15.80
CA HIS A 50 1.23 13.17 -17.11
C HIS A 50 0.99 11.73 -17.56
N ILE A 51 1.02 10.76 -16.64
CA ILE A 51 0.72 9.36 -16.95
C ILE A 51 -0.75 9.18 -17.32
N ILE A 52 -1.66 9.82 -16.57
CA ILE A 52 -3.09 9.79 -16.85
C ILE A 52 -3.38 10.41 -18.23
N ASP A 53 -2.80 11.56 -18.53
CA ASP A 53 -2.96 12.24 -19.82
C ASP A 53 -2.44 11.40 -20.97
N ALA A 54 -1.29 10.74 -20.82
CA ALA A 54 -0.75 9.84 -21.83
C ALA A 54 -1.64 8.60 -22.07
N ALA A 55 -2.21 8.03 -21.01
CA ALA A 55 -3.16 6.93 -21.11
C ALA A 55 -4.44 7.38 -21.84
N ALA A 56 -4.98 8.55 -21.49
CA ALA A 56 -6.14 9.12 -22.18
C ALA A 56 -5.86 9.40 -23.67
N ALA A 57 -4.70 9.99 -23.99
CA ALA A 57 -4.30 10.34 -25.35
C ALA A 57 -4.13 9.11 -26.27
N THR A 58 -3.85 7.93 -25.70
CA THR A 58 -3.69 6.67 -26.44
C THR A 58 -4.99 5.90 -26.61
N GLY A 59 -6.08 6.35 -25.96
CA GLY A 59 -7.38 5.70 -26.05
C GLY A 59 -7.43 4.33 -25.37
N VAL A 60 -6.59 4.09 -24.36
CA VAL A 60 -6.66 2.83 -23.60
C VAL A 60 -8.05 2.66 -22.99
N THR A 61 -8.56 1.43 -23.01
CA THR A 61 -9.94 1.17 -22.57
C THR A 61 -10.08 1.26 -21.05
N ARG A 62 -9.00 0.95 -20.32
CA ARG A 62 -8.96 0.93 -18.86
C ARG A 62 -7.62 1.47 -18.38
N PHE A 63 -7.61 2.09 -17.20
CA PHE A 63 -6.40 2.59 -16.56
C PHE A 63 -6.49 2.39 -15.05
N MET A 64 -5.43 1.85 -14.44
CA MET A 64 -5.35 1.68 -12.99
C MET A 64 -4.31 2.66 -12.42
N PRO A 65 -4.73 3.73 -11.72
CA PRO A 65 -3.82 4.67 -11.09
C PRO A 65 -3.08 4.06 -9.90
N HIS A 66 -2.05 4.75 -9.41
CA HIS A 66 -1.37 4.35 -8.17
C HIS A 66 -2.28 4.60 -6.96
N GLN A 67 -2.97 3.56 -6.50
CA GLN A 67 -3.87 3.61 -5.34
C GLN A 67 -3.59 2.51 -4.31
N PHE A 68 -2.36 1.99 -4.28
CA PHE A 68 -2.00 0.87 -3.41
C PHE A 68 -1.70 1.29 -1.96
N GLY A 69 -2.29 2.40 -1.50
CA GLY A 69 -2.10 3.00 -0.18
C GLY A 69 -3.42 3.38 0.49
N HIS A 70 -3.33 4.11 1.60
CA HIS A 70 -4.51 4.61 2.30
C HIS A 70 -5.26 5.64 1.46
N LYS A 71 -6.59 5.67 1.57
CA LYS A 71 -7.41 6.73 0.97
C LYS A 71 -6.90 8.07 1.50
N HIS A 72 -6.64 9.03 0.63
CA HIS A 72 -6.44 10.41 1.05
C HIS A 72 -7.71 10.85 1.79
N ILE A 73 -7.61 10.95 3.11
CA ILE A 73 -8.66 11.56 3.93
C ILE A 73 -8.62 13.03 3.54
N GLU A 74 -9.72 13.55 2.97
CA GLU A 74 -9.87 14.98 2.69
C GLU A 74 -9.57 15.76 3.97
N GLN A 75 -8.72 16.79 3.84
CA GLN A 75 -8.16 17.55 4.94
C GLN A 75 -9.27 18.01 5.90
N ARG A 76 -9.17 17.59 7.17
CA ARG A 76 -9.97 18.17 8.26
C ARG A 76 -9.55 19.63 8.46
N ASP A 77 -10.49 20.46 8.93
CA ASP A 77 -10.20 21.78 9.49
C ASP A 77 -9.20 21.61 10.66
N PRO A 78 -8.04 22.29 10.65
CA PRO A 78 -7.01 22.20 11.69
C PRO A 78 -7.51 22.43 13.12
N LYS A 79 -8.68 23.05 13.30
CA LYS A 79 -9.23 23.42 14.61
C LYS A 79 -9.93 22.30 15.38
N GLU A 80 -10.29 21.19 14.73
CA GLU A 80 -11.01 20.08 15.38
C GLU A 80 -10.11 19.11 16.16
N CYS A 81 -8.78 19.28 16.11
CA CYS A 81 -7.81 18.31 16.64
C CYS A 81 -7.43 18.48 18.12
N SER A 82 -8.14 19.31 18.91
CA SER A 82 -7.65 19.76 20.23
C SER A 82 -8.25 19.08 21.47
N GLN A 83 -9.04 18.01 21.35
CA GLN A 83 -9.51 17.28 22.53
C GLN A 83 -10.00 15.88 22.16
N VAL A 84 -9.25 14.82 22.49
CA VAL A 84 -9.76 13.55 23.06
C VAL A 84 -8.57 12.75 23.61
N ARG A 85 -8.58 12.46 24.92
CA ARG A 85 -7.73 11.44 25.56
C ARG A 85 -8.40 10.08 25.44
N ARG A 86 -7.75 9.09 24.83
CA ARG A 86 -7.91 7.66 25.14
C ARG A 86 -6.78 6.81 24.54
N THR A 87 -6.42 5.76 25.27
CA THR A 87 -5.25 4.91 25.05
C THR A 87 -5.58 3.73 24.14
N VAL A 88 -4.84 3.57 23.04
CA VAL A 88 -4.95 2.39 22.16
C VAL A 88 -3.87 1.37 22.54
N GLN A 89 -4.29 0.15 22.87
CA GLN A 89 -3.42 -1.02 22.96
C GLN A 89 -3.38 -1.75 21.62
N ALA A 90 -2.30 -1.59 20.86
CA ALA A 90 -1.75 -2.61 19.94
C ALA A 90 -0.57 -2.05 19.14
N LEU A 91 0.28 -2.96 18.64
CA LEU A 91 1.25 -2.80 17.54
C LEU A 91 2.72 -2.43 17.86
N PRO A 92 3.46 -3.29 18.60
CA PRO A 92 4.93 -3.34 18.52
C PRO A 92 5.48 -3.97 17.22
N PHE A 93 4.64 -4.45 16.30
CA PHE A 93 5.10 -5.18 15.11
C PHE A 93 5.41 -4.30 13.89
N MET A 94 4.95 -3.05 13.85
CA MET A 94 4.89 -2.30 12.58
C MET A 94 6.26 -1.92 11.99
N VAL A 95 7.29 -1.62 12.76
CA VAL A 95 8.53 -1.02 12.18
C VAL A 95 9.49 -2.06 11.58
N SER A 96 9.65 -3.23 12.20
CA SER A 96 10.47 -4.32 11.62
C SER A 96 9.66 -5.19 10.65
N ALA A 97 8.35 -5.29 10.84
CA ALA A 97 7.50 -6.03 9.93
C ALA A 97 7.10 -5.18 8.71
N GLN A 98 7.21 -3.84 8.70
CA GLN A 98 6.81 -3.01 7.56
C GLN A 98 7.51 -3.40 6.25
N ASN A 99 8.81 -3.75 6.26
CA ASN A 99 9.52 -4.12 5.03
C ASN A 99 9.18 -5.55 4.54
N HIS A 100 8.83 -6.49 5.43
CA HIS A 100 8.47 -7.87 5.06
C HIS A 100 6.96 -8.12 4.92
N LEU A 101 6.12 -7.44 5.71
CA LEU A 101 4.68 -7.30 5.48
C LEU A 101 4.42 -6.60 4.15
N ARG A 102 5.27 -5.65 3.72
CA ARG A 102 5.21 -5.10 2.35
C ARG A 102 5.30 -6.19 1.29
N TYR A 103 6.19 -7.17 1.42
CA TYR A 103 6.37 -8.22 0.42
C TYR A 103 5.17 -9.19 0.34
N LEU A 104 4.62 -9.57 1.49
CA LEU A 104 3.42 -10.41 1.55
C LEU A 104 2.15 -9.66 1.18
N ALA A 105 2.07 -8.38 1.54
CA ALA A 105 1.07 -7.48 1.02
C ALA A 105 1.21 -7.36 -0.50
N CYS A 106 2.41 -7.30 -1.08
CA CYS A 106 2.59 -7.20 -2.53
C CYS A 106 2.04 -8.43 -3.27
N LYS A 107 2.28 -9.66 -2.79
CA LYS A 107 1.70 -10.87 -3.41
C LYS A 107 0.16 -10.84 -3.36
N ARG A 108 -0.40 -10.45 -2.21
CA ARG A 108 -1.86 -10.35 -2.04
C ARG A 108 -2.47 -9.22 -2.84
N VAL A 109 -1.82 -8.05 -2.88
CA VAL A 109 -2.20 -6.91 -3.71
C VAL A 109 -2.16 -7.31 -5.17
N GLY A 110 -1.13 -8.00 -5.63
CA GLY A 110 -1.05 -8.53 -6.99
C GLY A 110 -2.21 -9.47 -7.33
N ARG A 111 -2.56 -10.40 -6.41
CA ARG A 111 -3.75 -11.26 -6.58
C ARG A 111 -5.04 -10.46 -6.61
N ALA A 112 -5.21 -9.48 -5.71
CA ALA A 112 -6.40 -8.64 -5.67
C ALA A 112 -6.53 -7.81 -6.96
N VAL A 113 -5.43 -7.25 -7.46
CA VAL A 113 -5.39 -6.54 -8.74
C VAL A 113 -5.77 -7.47 -9.89
N ALA A 114 -5.21 -8.68 -9.95
CA ALA A 114 -5.58 -9.66 -10.97
C ALA A 114 -7.08 -9.98 -10.93
N CYS A 115 -7.64 -10.26 -9.74
CA CYS A 115 -9.08 -10.49 -9.58
C CYS A 115 -9.92 -9.25 -9.98
N ILE A 116 -9.45 -8.04 -9.67
CA ILE A 116 -10.13 -6.81 -10.10
C ILE A 116 -10.18 -6.70 -11.63
N ILE A 117 -9.09 -7.09 -12.31
CA ILE A 117 -9.00 -7.06 -13.77
C ILE A 117 -9.91 -8.12 -14.40
N GLU A 118 -9.97 -9.31 -13.82
CA GLU A 118 -10.84 -10.40 -14.27
C GLU A 118 -12.33 -10.08 -14.11
N HIS A 119 -12.69 -9.36 -13.04
CA HIS A 119 -14.08 -8.99 -12.73
C HIS A 119 -14.37 -7.50 -12.95
N TRP A 120 -13.66 -6.85 -13.88
CA TRP A 120 -13.68 -5.40 -14.04
C TRP A 120 -15.09 -4.81 -14.20
N ASP A 121 -15.95 -5.47 -14.99
CA ASP A 121 -17.30 -4.99 -15.28
C ASP A 121 -18.29 -5.22 -14.13
N GLU A 122 -17.97 -6.12 -13.20
CA GLU A 122 -18.81 -6.45 -12.05
C GLU A 122 -18.47 -5.59 -10.81
N LEU A 123 -17.27 -5.02 -10.79
CA LEU A 123 -16.75 -4.30 -9.63
C LEU A 123 -16.98 -2.78 -9.75
N LYS A 124 -17.88 -2.26 -8.92
CA LYS A 124 -17.86 -0.83 -8.56
C LYS A 124 -16.72 -0.60 -7.55
N ILE A 125 -15.52 -0.36 -8.07
CA ILE A 125 -14.30 -0.27 -7.26
C ILE A 125 -14.40 0.87 -6.23
N THR A 126 -14.41 0.51 -4.95
CA THR A 126 -14.03 1.37 -3.82
C THR A 126 -12.92 0.64 -3.07
N THR A 127 -11.68 0.81 -3.51
CA THR A 127 -10.53 0.09 -2.97
C THR A 127 -10.05 0.69 -1.65
N SER A 128 -9.97 -0.15 -0.62
CA SER A 128 -9.22 0.11 0.61
C SER A 128 -8.71 -1.23 1.16
N THR A 129 -7.41 -1.35 1.41
CA THR A 129 -6.72 -2.57 1.88
C THR A 129 -6.72 -2.68 3.42
N PRO A 130 -6.94 -3.88 4.00
CA PRO A 130 -7.16 -4.04 5.44
C PRO A 130 -5.91 -3.93 6.31
N ALA A 131 -6.04 -3.27 7.47
CA ALA A 131 -5.17 -3.43 8.63
C ALA A 131 -5.96 -4.15 9.75
N VAL A 132 -5.33 -5.14 10.41
CA VAL A 132 -5.98 -5.98 11.45
C VAL A 132 -5.17 -5.92 12.75
N PRO A 133 -5.80 -5.82 13.93
CA PRO A 133 -5.11 -5.84 15.21
C PRO A 133 -4.46 -7.21 15.50
N LEU A 134 -3.28 -7.18 16.10
CA LEU A 134 -2.43 -8.34 16.36
C LEU A 134 -2.34 -8.62 17.87
N HIS A 135 -2.59 -9.86 18.27
CA HIS A 135 -2.32 -10.34 19.62
C HIS A 135 -1.83 -11.80 19.53
N GLN A 136 -0.51 -12.05 19.60
CA GLN A 136 0.08 -13.34 19.99
C GLN A 136 1.61 -13.23 20.17
N PRO A 137 2.24 -14.12 20.98
CA PRO A 137 3.60 -13.97 21.47
C PRO A 137 4.62 -14.60 20.51
N THR A 138 5.55 -13.79 20.02
CA THR A 138 6.83 -14.29 19.48
C THR A 138 7.83 -14.45 20.62
N CYS A 139 8.79 -15.38 20.49
CA CYS A 139 9.78 -15.76 21.52
C CYS A 139 10.84 -14.69 21.89
N ARG A 140 10.52 -13.39 21.81
CA ARG A 140 11.34 -12.30 22.32
C ARG A 140 10.45 -11.31 23.05
N GLU A 141 10.91 -10.78 24.18
CA GLU A 141 10.23 -9.66 24.85
C GLU A 141 10.21 -8.45 23.91
N CYS A 142 9.04 -8.18 23.33
CA CYS A 142 8.79 -6.95 22.61
C CYS A 142 8.19 -5.94 23.59
N THR A 143 8.82 -4.77 23.72
CA THR A 143 8.19 -3.63 24.42
C THR A 143 7.16 -2.99 23.51
N VAL A 144 5.90 -2.95 23.96
CA VAL A 144 4.83 -2.21 23.30
C VAL A 144 5.07 -0.71 23.50
N GLY A 145 5.39 0.00 22.43
CA GLY A 145 5.43 1.46 22.45
C GLY A 145 4.01 2.02 22.27
N ASN A 146 3.48 2.65 23.32
CA ASN A 146 2.24 3.42 23.23
C ASN A 146 2.62 4.82 22.73
N TYR A 147 2.05 5.22 21.60
CA TYR A 147 2.25 6.57 21.06
C TYR A 147 0.91 7.27 20.99
N ASP A 148 0.89 8.50 21.48
CA ASP A 148 -0.27 9.37 21.42
C ASP A 148 -0.44 9.96 20.01
N VAL A 149 -1.69 10.18 19.58
CA VAL A 149 -2.03 10.72 18.25
C VAL A 149 -1.37 12.08 18.04
N GLU A 150 -1.41 12.97 19.04
CA GLU A 150 -0.80 14.29 18.97
C GLU A 150 0.73 14.20 18.89
N GLU A 151 1.32 13.26 19.62
CA GLU A 151 2.77 13.03 19.58
C GLU A 151 3.22 12.53 18.20
N CYS A 152 2.48 11.58 17.62
CA CYS A 152 2.71 11.08 16.27
C CYS A 152 2.60 12.20 15.24
N THR A 153 1.53 13.01 15.27
CA THR A 153 1.35 14.14 14.35
C THR A 153 2.47 15.16 14.48
N ARG A 154 2.74 15.65 15.70
CA ARG A 154 3.78 16.65 15.96
C ARG A 154 5.17 16.17 15.54
N LYS A 155 5.55 14.92 15.85
CA LYS A 155 6.84 14.35 15.44
C LYS A 155 6.89 14.11 13.93
N GLY A 156 5.76 13.75 13.31
CA GLY A 156 5.63 13.58 11.88
C GLY A 156 5.93 14.86 11.12
N GLU A 157 5.20 15.93 11.44
CA GLU A 157 5.39 17.28 10.87
C GLU A 157 6.82 17.79 11.09
N ALA A 158 7.34 17.67 12.31
CA ALA A 158 8.69 18.12 12.64
C ALA A 158 9.77 17.39 11.83
N ARG A 159 9.57 16.11 11.48
CA ARG A 159 10.50 15.35 10.65
C ARG A 159 10.39 15.75 9.18
N THR A 160 9.18 15.94 8.67
CA THR A 160 8.96 16.45 7.32
C THR A 160 9.61 17.82 7.14
N ALA A 161 9.40 18.75 8.08
CA ALA A 161 10.01 20.09 8.04
C ALA A 161 11.56 20.08 8.10
N LYS A 162 12.15 19.03 8.69
CA LYS A 162 13.60 18.81 8.75
C LYS A 162 14.18 18.09 7.52
N GLY A 163 13.36 17.82 6.50
CA GLY A 163 13.80 17.11 5.30
C GLY A 163 13.83 15.58 5.43
N PHE A 164 13.09 15.01 6.39
CA PHE A 164 12.92 13.56 6.53
C PHE A 164 11.47 13.12 6.21
N PRO A 165 11.01 13.32 4.96
CA PRO A 165 9.61 13.17 4.58
C PRO A 165 9.06 11.77 4.84
N ASP A 166 9.80 10.71 4.52
CA ASP A 166 9.33 9.33 4.73
C ASP A 166 9.05 9.04 6.21
N SER A 167 10.01 9.41 7.07
CA SER A 167 9.89 9.19 8.50
C SER A 167 8.83 10.07 9.16
N GLY A 168 8.52 11.22 8.55
CA GLY A 168 7.42 12.10 8.93
C GLY A 168 6.08 11.48 8.53
N MET A 169 5.98 11.03 7.28
CA MET A 169 4.81 10.36 6.72
C MET A 169 4.41 9.12 7.54
N PHE A 170 5.37 8.26 7.90
CA PHE A 170 5.07 7.10 8.73
C PHE A 170 4.47 7.43 10.09
N LEU A 171 4.85 8.57 10.69
CA LEU A 171 4.28 8.99 11.96
C LEU A 171 2.89 9.60 11.78
N LEU A 172 2.64 10.29 10.67
CA LEU A 172 1.31 10.80 10.31
C LEU A 172 0.36 9.65 9.97
N ASP A 173 0.81 8.63 9.23
CA ASP A 173 0.02 7.42 8.99
C ASP A 173 -0.36 6.74 10.31
N ARG A 174 0.58 6.69 11.27
CA ARG A 174 0.30 6.14 12.59
C ARG A 174 -0.72 6.98 13.38
N SER A 175 -0.69 8.31 13.29
CA SER A 175 -1.68 9.13 13.98
C SER A 175 -3.08 8.87 13.43
N ILE A 176 -3.24 8.68 12.12
CA ILE A 176 -4.51 8.29 11.49
C ILE A 176 -4.99 6.93 12.01
N LEU A 177 -4.09 5.94 12.07
CA LEU A 177 -4.44 4.59 12.51
C LEU A 177 -4.77 4.50 14.00
N TYR A 178 -4.24 5.41 14.81
CA TYR A 178 -4.47 5.45 16.26
C TYR A 178 -5.62 6.37 16.67
N ASP A 179 -6.10 7.23 15.79
CA ASP A 179 -7.27 8.06 16.05
C ASP A 179 -8.56 7.22 15.94
N GLU A 180 -9.08 6.80 17.10
CA GLU A 180 -10.34 6.07 17.22
C GLU A 180 -11.53 6.85 16.63
N LEU A 181 -11.50 8.18 16.65
CA LEU A 181 -12.58 9.03 16.13
C LEU A 181 -12.66 8.97 14.61
N LEU A 182 -11.52 8.82 13.94
CA LEU A 182 -11.49 8.60 12.49
C LEU A 182 -12.05 7.23 12.13
N ASN A 183 -12.01 6.27 13.07
CA ASN A 183 -12.40 4.89 12.85
C ASN A 183 -11.81 4.36 11.54
N ALA A 184 -10.53 4.69 11.27
CA ALA A 184 -9.88 4.39 10.00
C ALA A 184 -9.85 2.89 9.71
N SER A 185 -9.89 2.07 10.77
CA SER A 185 -9.97 0.60 10.69
C SER A 185 -11.38 0.05 10.47
N GLY A 186 -12.44 0.81 10.78
CA GLY A 186 -13.83 0.37 10.75
C GLY A 186 -14.29 -0.17 9.38
N PRO A 187 -13.98 0.50 8.26
CA PRO A 187 -14.28 -0.03 6.93
C PRO A 187 -13.61 -1.39 6.67
N PHE A 188 -12.40 -1.62 7.17
CA PHE A 188 -11.69 -2.89 6.97
C PHE A 188 -12.30 -4.04 7.76
N ILE A 189 -12.85 -3.75 8.94
CA ILE A 189 -13.52 -4.74 9.78
C ILE A 189 -14.90 -5.09 9.20
N SER A 190 -15.64 -4.07 8.74
CA SER A 190 -17.03 -4.23 8.31
C SER A 190 -17.21 -4.56 6.83
N LYS A 191 -16.24 -4.23 5.98
CA LYS A 191 -16.33 -4.33 4.51
C LYS A 191 -15.06 -4.95 3.94
N SER A 192 -15.04 -6.27 3.86
CA SER A 192 -13.98 -7.00 3.17
C SER A 192 -14.31 -7.19 1.69
N ALA A 193 -13.40 -6.76 0.81
CA ALA A 193 -13.49 -7.05 -0.63
C ALA A 193 -13.24 -8.53 -0.94
N ASN A 194 -12.74 -9.33 0.01
CA ASN A 194 -12.37 -10.73 -0.21
C ASN A 194 -13.52 -11.56 -0.78
N ARG A 195 -14.74 -11.38 -0.26
CA ARG A 195 -15.92 -12.12 -0.74
C ARG A 195 -16.25 -11.77 -2.20
N VAL A 196 -16.13 -10.50 -2.58
CA VAL A 196 -16.42 -10.03 -3.94
C VAL A 196 -15.32 -10.48 -4.90
N LEU A 197 -14.07 -10.49 -4.45
CA LEU A 197 -12.91 -10.90 -5.23
C LEU A 197 -12.64 -12.41 -5.20
N GLY A 198 -13.51 -13.22 -4.56
CA GLY A 198 -13.28 -14.66 -4.40
C GLY A 198 -11.99 -15.03 -3.63
N LEU A 199 -11.42 -14.09 -2.87
CA LEU A 199 -10.20 -14.32 -2.10
C LEU A 199 -10.52 -14.93 -0.74
N SER A 200 -9.72 -15.90 -0.31
CA SER A 200 -9.79 -16.39 1.07
C SER A 200 -9.35 -15.30 2.05
N ALA A 201 -10.02 -15.24 3.19
CA ALA A 201 -9.54 -14.44 4.31
C ALA A 201 -8.18 -15.00 4.76
N GLU A 202 -7.20 -14.12 4.95
CA GLU A 202 -5.95 -14.47 5.62
C GLU A 202 -6.09 -14.15 7.10
N SER A 203 -5.69 -15.09 7.94
CA SER A 203 -5.52 -14.82 9.35
C SER A 203 -4.26 -13.99 9.57
N VAL A 204 -4.28 -13.14 10.59
CA VAL A 204 -3.10 -12.39 11.02
C VAL A 204 -1.93 -13.33 11.32
N ASN A 205 -2.22 -14.50 11.90
CA ASN A 205 -1.20 -15.48 12.24
C ASN A 205 -0.53 -16.04 10.97
N GLU A 206 -1.28 -16.37 9.92
CA GLU A 206 -0.70 -16.79 8.63
C GLU A 206 0.17 -15.70 8.02
N ILE A 207 -0.28 -14.43 8.08
CA ILE A 207 0.51 -13.30 7.57
C ILE A 207 1.83 -13.19 8.35
N VAL A 208 1.79 -13.23 9.68
CA VAL A 208 2.99 -13.15 10.53
C VAL A 208 3.92 -14.36 10.33
N GLN A 209 3.36 -15.57 10.21
CA GLN A 209 4.12 -16.78 9.95
C GLN A 209 4.82 -16.70 8.60
N ASN A 210 4.11 -16.30 7.54
CA ASN A 210 4.70 -16.11 6.22
C ASN A 210 5.79 -15.03 6.25
N ALA A 211 5.57 -13.93 6.99
CA ALA A 211 6.52 -12.81 7.07
C ALA A 211 7.80 -13.20 7.80
N SER A 212 7.67 -14.11 8.77
CA SER A 212 8.77 -14.62 9.57
C SER A 212 9.48 -15.79 8.88
N HIS A 213 8.78 -16.54 8.03
CA HIS A 213 9.34 -17.70 7.34
C HIS A 213 10.47 -17.28 6.40
N ASP A 214 10.24 -16.27 5.56
CA ASP A 214 11.20 -15.84 4.54
C ASP A 214 12.58 -15.49 5.13
N PRO A 215 12.73 -14.59 6.12
CA PRO A 215 14.03 -14.27 6.71
C PRO A 215 14.65 -15.45 7.49
N ASN A 216 13.85 -16.37 8.04
CA ASN A 216 14.36 -17.54 8.75
C ASN A 216 14.82 -18.67 7.83
N HIS A 217 14.38 -18.66 6.58
CA HIS A 217 14.65 -19.71 5.59
C HIS A 217 15.38 -19.21 4.34
N HIS A 218 15.65 -17.91 4.23
CA HIS A 218 16.41 -17.32 3.14
C HIS A 218 17.76 -18.01 2.96
N GLY A 219 18.04 -18.48 1.75
CA GLY A 219 19.29 -19.20 1.41
C GLY A 219 19.38 -20.65 1.88
N LYS A 220 18.35 -21.20 2.54
CA LYS A 220 18.32 -22.64 2.87
C LYS A 220 17.88 -23.46 1.65
N PRO A 221 18.67 -24.46 1.21
CA PRO A 221 18.28 -25.31 0.10
C PRO A 221 16.97 -26.05 0.43
N GLY A 222 16.04 -26.05 -0.52
CA GLY A 222 14.79 -26.82 -0.44
C GLY A 222 13.55 -26.08 0.08
N CYS A 223 13.62 -24.82 0.55
CA CYS A 223 12.41 -24.11 1.00
C CYS A 223 11.59 -23.46 -0.13
N GLY A 224 12.13 -23.38 -1.35
CA GLY A 224 11.46 -22.71 -2.49
C GLY A 224 11.31 -21.20 -2.33
N CYS A 225 11.83 -20.62 -1.25
CA CYS A 225 11.94 -19.18 -1.06
C CYS A 225 13.03 -18.66 -2.01
N SER A 226 12.68 -17.69 -2.85
CA SER A 226 13.56 -17.14 -3.90
C SER A 226 14.92 -16.75 -3.30
N ALA A 227 16.00 -17.26 -3.88
CA ALA A 227 17.37 -16.89 -3.54
C ALA A 227 17.72 -15.49 -4.09
#